data_AF-A0A847GN72-F1
#
_entry.id   AF-A0A847GN72-F1
#
_cell.length_a   1.000
_cell.length_b   1.000
_cell.length_c   1.000
_cell.angle_alpha   90.00
_cell.angle_beta   90.00
_cell.angle_gamma   90.00
#
_symmetry.space_group_name_H-M   'P 1'
#
loop_
_entity.id
_entity.type
_entity.pdbx_description
1 polymer ?
#
loop_
_entity_poly.entity_id
_entity_poly.type
_entity_poly.pdbx_seq_one_letter_code
_entity_poly.pdbx_strand_id
1 'polypeptide(L)'
;MARCPRLSSNRCFLLVAGVGGGFLLLLWLHDASATPAEQPAASADAAPAADKPHCQPASEPADNSYCYVCHAPYEQEELSKTHQRAGVGCETCHGMSVQHSGDEDGLTPPEIMFPKEKIAASCLAKCHKKEDLVASGDHDEVFAAAKKTDKTCTDCHAEKHRLKVRTRIWDKATGKLLSDDGVRMMYKDSPATTGVSTQAKPKP
;
A
#
# COMPACT_ATOMS: atom_id res chain seq x y z
N MET A 1 27.91 31.03 -25.44
CA MET A 1 27.86 29.87 -26.37
C MET A 1 28.07 28.65 -25.48
N ALA A 2 27.21 27.64 -25.35
CA ALA A 2 26.28 27.03 -26.28
C ALA A 2 24.99 26.58 -25.56
N ARG A 3 23.88 26.58 -26.31
CA ARG A 3 22.56 26.09 -25.91
C ARG A 3 22.48 24.58 -26.24
N CYS A 4 21.96 23.78 -25.32
CA CYS A 4 21.57 22.39 -25.57
C CYS A 4 20.14 22.37 -26.18
N PRO A 5 19.90 21.73 -27.34
CA PRO A 5 18.58 21.67 -27.95
C PRO A 5 17.70 20.53 -27.40
N ARG A 6 16.39 20.78 -27.52
CA ARG A 6 15.24 20.01 -27.04
C ARG A 6 15.03 18.66 -27.72
N LEU A 7 14.44 17.74 -26.94
CA LEU A 7 13.67 16.57 -27.38
C LEU A 7 12.52 16.97 -28.32
N SER A 8 12.35 16.21 -29.40
CA SER A 8 11.08 16.07 -30.14
C SER A 8 11.13 14.83 -31.02
N SER A 9 10.23 13.88 -30.80
CA SER A 9 9.74 13.02 -31.89
C SER A 9 8.41 12.39 -31.51
N ASN A 10 7.33 13.07 -31.93
CA ASN A 10 6.05 12.47 -32.28
C ASN A 10 6.25 11.24 -33.19
N ARG A 11 5.62 10.11 -32.86
CA ARG A 11 5.16 9.17 -33.89
C ARG A 11 3.77 8.65 -33.57
N CYS A 12 2.83 9.27 -34.28
CA CYS A 12 1.49 8.83 -34.57
C CYS A 12 1.56 7.50 -35.36
N PHE A 13 0.86 6.47 -34.91
CA PHE A 13 0.48 5.34 -35.76
C PHE A 13 -1.00 5.05 -35.51
N LEU A 14 -1.81 5.54 -36.45
CA LEU A 14 -3.16 5.08 -36.72
C LEU A 14 -3.05 3.86 -37.63
N LEU A 15 -3.65 2.73 -37.23
CA LEU A 15 -4.05 1.68 -38.17
C LEU A 15 -5.49 1.28 -37.88
N VAL A 16 -6.32 1.50 -38.89
CA VAL A 16 -7.72 1.14 -39.01
C VAL A 16 -7.79 -0.16 -39.84
N ALA A 17 -8.44 -1.19 -39.31
CA ALA A 17 -9.05 -2.31 -40.04
C ALA A 17 -9.63 -3.27 -38.98
N GLY A 18 -10.83 -3.83 -39.05
CA GLY A 18 -11.94 -3.73 -39.97
C GLY A 18 -13.13 -4.41 -39.28
N VAL A 19 -14.33 -3.87 -39.45
CA VAL A 19 -15.58 -4.46 -38.93
C VAL A 19 -16.10 -5.42 -39.99
N GLY A 20 -16.18 -6.70 -39.67
CA GLY A 20 -16.72 -7.72 -40.56
C GLY A 20 -17.48 -8.79 -39.78
N GLY A 21 -18.76 -8.94 -40.12
CA GLY A 21 -19.46 -10.21 -40.16
C GLY A 21 -19.95 -10.79 -38.83
N GLY A 22 -21.24 -10.67 -38.58
CA GLY A 22 -21.91 -11.43 -37.54
C GLY A 22 -22.03 -12.92 -37.87
N PHE A 23 -22.26 -13.73 -36.84
CA PHE A 23 -23.02 -14.97 -36.94
C PHE A 23 -23.72 -15.23 -35.61
N LEU A 24 -25.04 -15.21 -35.69
CA LEU A 24 -26.02 -15.72 -34.73
C LEU A 24 -25.93 -17.25 -34.78
N LEU A 25 -25.84 -17.96 -33.64
CA LEU A 25 -26.78 -19.03 -33.24
C LEU A 25 -26.31 -19.88 -32.05
N LEU A 26 -27.26 -20.00 -31.10
CA LEU A 26 -27.73 -21.23 -30.44
C LEU A 26 -26.78 -22.05 -29.52
N LEU A 27 -27.04 -21.89 -28.22
CA LEU A 27 -26.95 -22.90 -27.17
C LEU A 27 -27.46 -24.28 -27.63
N TRP A 28 -26.65 -25.32 -27.38
CA TRP A 28 -27.13 -26.67 -27.08
C TRP A 28 -26.25 -27.29 -25.98
N LEU A 29 -26.90 -27.64 -24.87
CA LEU A 29 -26.37 -28.51 -23.82
C LEU A 29 -25.98 -29.86 -24.43
N HIS A 30 -24.82 -30.39 -24.03
CA HIS A 30 -24.58 -31.83 -24.02
C HIS A 30 -24.01 -32.25 -22.67
N ASP A 31 -24.88 -32.96 -21.95
CA ASP A 31 -24.61 -33.89 -20.88
C ASP A 31 -23.73 -35.03 -21.43
N ALA A 32 -22.57 -35.27 -20.83
CA ALA A 32 -21.69 -36.38 -21.18
C ALA A 32 -21.19 -37.05 -19.90
N SER A 33 -21.90 -38.11 -19.55
CA SER A 33 -21.56 -39.11 -18.54
C SER A 33 -20.08 -39.48 -18.56
N ALA A 34 -19.45 -39.37 -17.40
CA ALA A 34 -18.11 -39.87 -17.12
C ALA A 34 -18.11 -41.41 -17.09
N THR A 35 -17.25 -42.02 -17.89
CA THR A 35 -16.75 -43.39 -17.69
C THR A 35 -15.36 -43.32 -17.03
N PRO A 36 -15.08 -44.12 -15.99
CA PRO A 36 -13.76 -44.14 -15.38
C PRO A 36 -12.83 -45.05 -16.21
N ALA A 37 -11.82 -44.46 -16.84
CA ALA A 37 -10.74 -45.20 -17.46
C ALA A 37 -9.63 -45.47 -16.43
N GLU A 38 -9.39 -46.76 -16.23
CA GLU A 38 -8.38 -47.41 -15.41
C GLU A 38 -6.96 -46.83 -15.68
N GLN A 39 -6.29 -46.31 -14.63
CA GLN A 39 -4.89 -45.90 -14.70
C GLN A 39 -3.98 -47.09 -14.33
N PRO A 40 -3.03 -47.50 -15.19
CA PRO A 40 -2.04 -48.50 -14.83
C PRO A 40 -0.96 -47.89 -13.93
N ALA A 41 -0.64 -48.61 -12.86
CA ALA A 41 0.44 -48.31 -11.93
C ALA A 41 1.80 -48.31 -12.65
N ALA A 42 2.56 -47.23 -12.46
CA ALA A 42 3.98 -47.17 -12.76
C ALA A 42 4.74 -46.87 -11.47
N SER A 43 5.52 -47.86 -11.03
CA SER A 43 6.52 -47.75 -9.98
C SER A 43 7.87 -47.46 -10.64
N ALA A 44 8.62 -46.48 -10.15
CA ALA A 44 10.08 -46.46 -10.24
C ALA A 44 10.66 -45.40 -9.29
N ASP A 45 11.55 -45.88 -8.42
CA ASP A 45 12.38 -45.16 -7.48
C ASP A 45 13.03 -43.89 -8.05
N ALA A 46 12.87 -42.78 -7.31
CA ALA A 46 13.74 -41.62 -7.40
C ALA A 46 14.40 -41.40 -6.04
N ALA A 47 15.73 -41.54 -6.01
CA ALA A 47 16.56 -41.22 -4.85
C ALA A 47 16.37 -39.74 -4.43
N PRO A 48 16.39 -39.42 -3.12
CA PRO A 48 16.14 -38.06 -2.66
C PRO A 48 17.32 -37.15 -3.03
N ALA A 49 17.04 -36.15 -3.86
CA ALA A 49 17.94 -35.03 -4.09
C ALA A 49 18.09 -34.22 -2.79
N ALA A 50 19.34 -33.82 -2.53
CA ALA A 50 19.76 -33.05 -1.37
C ALA A 50 18.87 -31.81 -1.12
N ASP A 51 18.50 -31.66 0.15
CA ASP A 51 17.68 -30.58 0.72
C ASP A 51 18.31 -29.20 0.41
N LYS A 52 17.57 -28.36 -0.31
CA LYS A 52 17.88 -26.93 -0.45
C LYS A 52 17.39 -26.19 0.81
N PRO A 53 18.02 -25.08 1.23
CA PRO A 53 17.62 -24.37 2.45
C PRO A 53 16.13 -24.06 2.42
N HIS A 54 15.44 -24.38 3.51
CA HIS A 54 13.99 -24.35 3.66
C HIS A 54 13.37 -23.09 3.01
N CYS A 55 12.61 -23.33 1.94
CA CYS A 55 11.65 -22.36 1.42
C CYS A 55 10.59 -22.19 2.51
N GLN A 56 10.64 -21.07 3.24
CA GLN A 56 9.53 -20.69 4.12
C GLN A 56 8.27 -20.63 3.25
N PRO A 57 7.14 -21.24 3.67
CA PRO A 57 5.90 -21.12 2.92
C PRO A 57 5.58 -19.64 2.75
N ALA A 58 5.20 -19.24 1.53
CA ALA A 58 4.76 -17.88 1.27
C ALA A 58 3.63 -17.56 2.26
N SER A 59 3.79 -16.47 3.01
CA SER A 59 2.74 -15.98 3.91
C SER A 59 1.48 -15.68 3.10
N GLU A 60 0.32 -16.07 3.62
CA GLU A 60 -0.96 -15.64 3.06
C GLU A 60 -1.00 -14.10 2.98
N PRO A 61 -1.52 -13.52 1.88
CA PRO A 61 -1.64 -12.07 1.78
C PRO A 61 -2.49 -11.49 2.91
N ALA A 62 -2.07 -10.35 3.46
CA ALA A 62 -2.84 -9.69 4.52
C ALA A 62 -4.20 -9.18 4.01
N ASP A 63 -5.19 -9.12 4.90
CA ASP A 63 -6.48 -8.51 4.61
C ASP A 63 -6.50 -7.03 5.01
N ASN A 64 -6.55 -6.15 4.02
CA ASN A 64 -6.65 -4.70 4.21
C ASN A 64 -8.04 -4.17 3.82
N SER A 65 -9.02 -5.04 3.52
CA SER A 65 -10.33 -4.67 3.00
C SER A 65 -11.05 -3.63 3.88
N TYR A 66 -10.93 -3.79 5.19
CA TYR A 66 -11.52 -2.87 6.16
C TYR A 66 -10.93 -1.46 6.09
N CYS A 67 -9.60 -1.34 5.90
CA CYS A 67 -8.93 -0.04 5.78
C CYS A 67 -9.27 0.64 4.45
N TYR A 68 -9.45 -0.13 3.38
CA TYR A 68 -9.72 0.38 2.05
C TYR A 68 -11.12 0.97 1.88
N VAL A 69 -12.06 0.72 2.80
CA VAL A 69 -13.39 1.36 2.80
C VAL A 69 -13.25 2.89 2.76
N CYS A 70 -12.37 3.45 3.59
CA CYS A 70 -12.12 4.90 3.66
C CYS A 70 -10.81 5.30 2.95
N HIS A 71 -9.85 4.38 2.81
CA HIS A 71 -8.55 4.63 2.21
C HIS A 71 -8.32 3.87 0.89
N ALA A 72 -9.34 3.82 0.03
CA ALA A 72 -9.31 3.15 -1.26
C ALA A 72 -8.07 3.43 -2.15
N PRO A 73 -7.49 4.67 -2.19
CA PRO A 73 -6.31 4.92 -3.01
C PRO A 73 -5.09 4.04 -2.67
N TYR A 74 -5.01 3.52 -1.44
CA TYR A 74 -3.89 2.66 -1.02
C TYR A 74 -4.00 1.23 -1.53
N GLU A 75 -5.17 0.77 -1.97
CA GLU A 75 -5.33 -0.56 -2.57
C GLU A 75 -4.43 -0.72 -3.81
N GLN A 76 -4.26 0.38 -4.55
CA GLN A 76 -3.47 0.38 -5.77
C GLN A 76 -2.03 0.87 -5.59
N GLU A 77 -1.66 1.22 -4.35
CA GLU A 77 -0.33 1.71 -4.04
C GLU A 77 0.71 0.59 -3.97
N GLU A 78 1.91 0.84 -4.51
CA GLU A 78 3.03 -0.10 -4.49
C GLU A 78 3.47 -0.53 -3.08
N LEU A 79 3.52 0.39 -2.10
CA LEU A 79 3.89 0.01 -0.72
C LEU A 79 2.89 -1.00 -0.16
N SER A 80 1.60 -0.68 -0.21
CA SER A 80 0.54 -1.56 0.28
C SER A 80 0.53 -2.89 -0.46
N LYS A 81 0.62 -2.89 -1.80
CA LYS A 81 0.62 -4.11 -2.61
C LYS A 81 1.78 -5.04 -2.30
N THR A 82 2.99 -4.50 -2.20
CA THR A 82 4.20 -5.30 -1.96
C THR A 82 4.18 -5.90 -0.56
N HIS A 83 3.78 -5.12 0.45
CA HIS A 83 3.70 -5.57 1.84
C HIS A 83 2.54 -6.54 2.06
N GLN A 84 1.37 -6.26 1.47
CA GLN A 84 0.19 -7.12 1.60
C GLN A 84 0.48 -8.53 1.06
N ARG A 85 1.18 -8.67 -0.07
CA ARG A 85 1.60 -9.97 -0.62
C ARG A 85 2.57 -10.74 0.28
N ALA A 86 3.31 -10.02 1.13
CA ALA A 86 4.22 -10.59 2.12
C ALA A 86 3.54 -10.79 3.49
N GLY A 87 2.19 -10.77 3.54
CA GLY A 87 1.43 -10.95 4.78
C GLY A 87 1.50 -9.76 5.74
N VAL A 88 2.00 -8.60 5.29
CA VAL A 88 2.09 -7.38 6.08
C VAL A 88 0.93 -6.45 5.73
N GLY A 89 -0.05 -6.38 6.64
CA GLY A 89 -1.25 -5.55 6.48
C GLY A 89 -1.08 -4.13 7.02
N CYS A 90 -2.09 -3.28 6.79
CA CYS A 90 -2.13 -1.90 7.31
C CYS A 90 -1.92 -1.88 8.83
N GLU A 91 -2.59 -2.78 9.55
CA GLU A 91 -2.52 -2.90 11.01
C GLU A 91 -1.14 -3.30 11.55
N THR A 92 -0.30 -3.95 10.74
CA THR A 92 1.06 -4.32 11.16
C THR A 92 1.90 -3.07 11.47
N CYS A 93 1.64 -1.98 10.75
CA CYS A 93 2.34 -0.70 10.91
C CYS A 93 1.49 0.35 11.63
N HIS A 94 0.18 0.40 11.38
CA HIS A 94 -0.71 1.45 11.90
C HIS A 94 -1.51 1.03 13.13
N GLY A 95 -1.37 -0.22 13.60
CA GLY A 95 -2.19 -0.81 14.65
C GLY A 95 -3.59 -1.16 14.15
N MET A 96 -4.36 -1.89 14.95
CA MET A 96 -5.70 -2.38 14.55
C MET A 96 -6.65 -1.22 14.22
N SER A 97 -6.46 -0.08 14.89
CA SER A 97 -7.12 1.18 14.58
C SER A 97 -8.66 1.10 14.63
N VAL A 98 -9.20 0.29 15.56
CA VAL A 98 -10.65 0.02 15.68
C VAL A 98 -11.45 1.30 15.96
N GLN A 99 -10.91 2.21 16.77
CA GLN A 99 -11.59 3.49 17.04
C GLN A 99 -11.53 4.44 15.85
N HIS A 100 -10.40 4.46 15.13
CA HIS A 100 -10.22 5.26 13.93
C HIS A 100 -11.18 4.84 12.81
N SER A 101 -11.31 3.54 12.60
CA SER A 101 -12.15 2.99 11.55
C SER A 101 -13.65 3.11 11.83
N GLY A 102 -14.06 3.26 13.08
CA GLY A 102 -15.45 3.55 13.47
C GLY A 102 -15.78 5.05 13.52
N ASP A 103 -14.79 5.92 13.31
CA ASP A 103 -14.95 7.37 13.38
C ASP A 103 -15.10 7.99 12.00
N GLU A 104 -16.35 8.08 11.54
CA GLU A 104 -16.72 8.67 10.25
C GLU A 104 -16.39 10.16 10.13
N ASP A 105 -16.24 10.89 11.25
CA ASP A 105 -15.80 12.29 11.24
C ASP A 105 -14.27 12.40 11.10
N GLY A 106 -13.53 11.30 11.32
CA GLY A 106 -12.09 11.21 11.17
C GLY A 106 -11.33 12.10 12.16
N LEU A 107 -11.79 12.17 13.41
CA LEU A 107 -11.16 12.93 14.50
C LEU A 107 -10.16 12.08 15.29
N THR A 108 -10.39 10.78 15.31
CA THR A 108 -9.58 9.75 15.93
C THR A 108 -8.47 9.38 14.97
N PRO A 109 -7.18 9.51 15.35
CA PRO A 109 -6.09 9.06 14.50
C PRO A 109 -5.99 7.53 14.51
N PRO A 110 -5.28 6.93 13.53
CA PRO A 110 -4.80 5.55 13.66
C PRO A 110 -4.01 5.36 14.96
N GLU A 111 -3.96 4.12 15.47
CA GLU A 111 -3.23 3.80 16.70
C GLU A 111 -1.75 4.19 16.62
N ILE A 112 -1.15 4.01 15.44
CA ILE A 112 0.25 4.33 15.19
C ILE A 112 0.36 5.28 14.00
N MET A 113 0.97 6.43 14.27
CA MET A 113 1.46 7.35 13.25
C MET A 113 2.97 7.51 13.39
N PHE A 114 3.66 7.68 12.26
CA PHE A 114 5.12 7.80 12.25
C PHE A 114 5.55 9.25 12.03
N PRO A 115 6.09 9.94 13.07
CA PRO A 115 6.87 11.14 12.83
C PRO A 115 8.12 10.78 12.02
N LYS A 116 8.69 11.77 11.31
CA LYS A 116 9.71 11.54 10.28
C LYS A 116 10.92 10.76 10.83
N GLU A 117 11.30 11.06 12.05
CA GLU A 117 12.44 10.49 12.78
C GLU A 117 12.22 9.03 13.19
N LYS A 118 10.98 8.52 13.14
CA LYS A 118 10.63 7.15 13.54
C LYS A 118 10.39 6.21 12.35
N ILE A 119 10.26 6.74 11.14
CA ILE A 119 9.95 5.95 9.93
C ILE A 119 11.03 4.90 9.64
N ALA A 120 12.32 5.29 9.64
CA ALA A 120 13.39 4.33 9.37
C ALA A 120 13.46 3.24 10.44
N ALA A 121 13.30 3.61 11.71
CA ALA A 121 13.28 2.67 12.82
C ALA A 121 12.11 1.68 12.73
N SER A 122 10.92 2.12 12.31
CA SER A 122 9.76 1.23 12.18
C SER A 122 9.94 0.19 11.08
N CYS A 123 10.53 0.56 9.93
CA CYS A 123 10.82 -0.39 8.85
C CYS A 123 11.83 -1.46 9.30
N LEU A 124 12.86 -1.05 10.05
CA LEU A 124 13.94 -1.92 10.50
C LEU A 124 13.58 -2.78 11.72
N ALA A 125 12.62 -2.35 12.54
CA ALA A 125 12.34 -3.01 13.82
C ALA A 125 11.83 -4.45 13.67
N LYS A 126 11.13 -4.77 12.57
CA LYS A 126 10.47 -6.07 12.40
C LYS A 126 10.86 -6.79 11.10
N CYS A 127 10.97 -6.06 9.99
CA CYS A 127 10.95 -6.69 8.66
C CYS A 127 12.25 -6.51 7.86
N HIS A 128 12.88 -5.33 7.91
CA HIS A 128 14.07 -5.05 7.11
C HIS A 128 15.35 -5.10 7.95
N LYS A 129 16.37 -5.80 7.45
CA LYS A 129 17.71 -5.78 8.04
C LYS A 129 18.56 -4.75 7.34
N LYS A 130 19.34 -3.99 8.11
CA LYS A 130 20.20 -2.93 7.57
C LYS A 130 21.24 -3.50 6.61
N GLU A 131 21.78 -4.67 6.95
CA GLU A 131 22.84 -5.35 6.20
C GLU A 131 22.34 -5.73 4.81
N ASP A 132 21.11 -6.25 4.71
CA ASP A 132 20.48 -6.62 3.44
C ASP A 132 20.22 -5.40 2.55
N LEU A 133 19.80 -4.28 3.16
CA LEU A 133 19.55 -3.03 2.44
C LEU A 133 20.83 -2.37 1.92
N VAL A 134 21.91 -2.41 2.70
CA VAL A 134 23.25 -1.95 2.29
C VAL A 134 23.79 -2.83 1.16
N ALA A 135 23.66 -4.15 1.30
CA ALA A 135 24.07 -5.10 0.27
C ALA A 135 23.30 -4.93 -1.06
N SER A 136 22.09 -4.34 -1.03
CA SER A 136 21.31 -4.03 -2.23
C SER A 136 21.91 -2.88 -3.06
N GLY A 137 22.91 -2.15 -2.55
CA GLY A 137 23.71 -1.17 -3.30
C GLY A 137 23.17 0.27 -3.33
N ASP A 138 21.93 0.51 -2.90
CA ASP A 138 21.25 1.82 -3.07
C ASP A 138 20.88 2.52 -1.75
N HIS A 139 21.14 1.89 -0.59
CA HIS A 139 20.72 2.42 0.72
C HIS A 139 21.86 2.96 1.59
N ASP A 140 23.11 2.87 1.14
CA ASP A 140 24.29 3.31 1.91
C ASP A 140 24.19 4.78 2.34
N GLU A 141 23.68 5.64 1.47
CA GLU A 141 23.53 7.07 1.75
C GLU A 141 22.49 7.36 2.85
N VAL A 142 21.47 6.50 2.98
CA VAL A 142 20.42 6.62 4.01
C VAL A 142 20.97 6.24 5.38
N PHE A 143 21.99 5.37 5.43
CA PHE A 143 22.60 4.90 6.66
C PHE A 143 23.95 5.54 6.99
N ALA A 144 24.52 6.33 6.09
CA ALA A 144 25.79 7.01 6.29
C ALA A 144 25.63 8.17 7.28
N ALA A 145 26.10 8.00 8.52
CA ALA A 145 26.05 9.02 9.56
C ALA A 145 26.72 10.37 9.18
N ALA A 146 27.67 10.35 8.23
CA ALA A 146 28.32 11.55 7.71
C ALA A 146 27.47 12.31 6.68
N LYS A 147 26.55 11.63 5.99
CA LYS A 147 25.57 12.23 5.09
C LYS A 147 24.31 12.47 5.91
N LYS A 148 24.13 13.70 6.43
CA LYS A 148 22.85 14.12 6.99
C LYS A 148 21.82 14.19 5.86
N THR A 149 21.25 13.06 5.48
CA THR A 149 20.10 13.03 4.60
C THR A 149 18.86 13.33 5.41
N ASP A 150 18.03 14.23 4.90
CA ASP A 150 16.69 14.45 5.43
C ASP A 150 15.67 13.49 4.81
N LYS A 151 16.07 12.62 3.88
CA LYS A 151 15.17 11.64 3.27
C LYS A 151 14.95 10.46 4.22
N THR A 152 13.75 9.91 4.15
CA THR A 152 13.28 8.71 4.84
C THR A 152 12.90 7.65 3.83
N CYS A 153 12.72 6.40 4.28
CA CYS A 153 12.34 5.27 3.43
C CYS A 153 11.11 5.60 2.56
N THR A 154 10.13 6.29 3.13
CA THR A 154 8.88 6.65 2.46
C THR A 154 9.04 7.73 1.40
N ASP A 155 10.11 8.52 1.42
CA ASP A 155 10.33 9.57 0.41
C ASP A 155 10.70 8.99 -0.96
N CYS A 156 11.13 7.73 -1.03
CA CYS A 156 11.40 7.00 -2.28
C CYS A 156 10.43 5.82 -2.48
N HIS A 157 10.18 5.02 -1.44
CA HIS A 157 9.42 3.76 -1.56
C HIS A 157 7.90 3.93 -1.35
N ALA A 158 7.47 5.06 -0.81
CA ALA A 158 6.09 5.25 -0.36
C ALA A 158 5.60 6.70 -0.58
N GLU A 159 6.02 7.33 -1.67
CA GLU A 159 5.71 8.74 -1.94
C GLU A 159 4.18 9.00 -1.96
N LYS A 160 3.41 8.00 -2.40
CA LYS A 160 1.95 8.04 -2.49
C LYS A 160 1.24 7.64 -1.20
N HIS A 161 1.94 6.99 -0.26
CA HIS A 161 1.39 6.54 1.02
C HIS A 161 1.11 7.71 1.95
N ARG A 162 1.88 8.79 1.76
CA ARG A 162 1.71 10.01 2.53
C ARG A 162 0.58 10.86 1.93
N LEU A 163 -0.49 11.03 2.70
CA LEU A 163 -1.53 12.02 2.37
C LEU A 163 -0.92 13.40 2.15
N LYS A 164 -1.09 13.94 0.93
CA LYS A 164 -0.61 15.27 0.51
C LYS A 164 -1.44 16.39 1.09
N VAL A 165 -2.75 16.17 1.22
CA VAL A 165 -3.71 17.10 1.81
C VAL A 165 -4.36 16.42 3.00
N ARG A 166 -4.49 17.15 4.11
CA ARG A 166 -5.11 16.67 5.34
C ARG A 166 -6.10 17.70 5.86
N THR A 167 -7.33 17.26 6.05
CA THR A 167 -8.40 18.03 6.72
C THR A 167 -8.30 17.93 8.24
N ARG A 168 -7.61 16.89 8.76
CA ARG A 168 -7.26 16.71 10.16
C ARG A 168 -5.77 16.53 10.32
N ILE A 169 -5.18 17.33 11.19
CA ILE A 169 -3.75 17.32 11.48
C ILE A 169 -3.57 16.91 12.92
N TRP A 170 -2.88 15.80 13.13
CA TRP A 170 -2.50 15.31 14.45
C TRP A 170 -1.02 15.48 14.70
N ASP A 171 -0.67 15.61 15.98
CA ASP A 171 0.67 15.32 16.44
C ASP A 171 0.93 13.82 16.24
N LYS A 172 1.87 13.50 15.37
CA LYS A 172 2.13 12.10 14.97
C LYS A 172 2.74 11.26 16.09
N ALA A 173 3.34 11.87 17.10
CA ALA A 173 3.95 11.15 18.21
C ALA A 173 2.93 10.80 19.30
N THR A 174 1.94 11.65 19.50
CA THR A 174 0.98 11.56 20.61
C THR A 174 -0.45 11.22 20.18
N GLY A 175 -0.78 11.38 18.89
CA GLY A 175 -2.15 11.23 18.40
C GLY A 175 -3.06 12.42 18.72
N LYS A 176 -2.57 13.46 19.40
CA LYS A 176 -3.40 14.62 19.74
C LYS A 176 -3.79 15.40 18.48
N LEU A 177 -5.08 15.69 18.31
CA LEU A 177 -5.56 16.56 17.22
C LEU A 177 -5.04 17.99 17.42
N LEU A 178 -4.33 18.52 16.42
CA LEU A 178 -3.76 19.86 16.41
C LEU A 178 -4.69 20.85 15.68
N SER A 179 -5.32 20.41 14.59
CA SER A 179 -6.28 21.23 13.84
C SER A 179 -7.23 20.37 12.99
N ASP A 180 -8.44 20.87 12.78
CA ASP A 180 -9.41 20.39 11.81
C ASP A 180 -9.83 21.52 10.85
N ASP A 181 -10.47 21.17 9.73
CA ASP A 181 -10.99 22.12 8.73
C ASP A 181 -12.34 22.74 9.10
N GLY A 182 -12.89 22.41 10.27
CA GLY A 182 -14.19 22.86 10.76
C GLY A 182 -15.39 22.31 9.98
N VAL A 183 -15.16 21.52 8.92
CA VAL A 183 -16.22 20.89 8.13
C VAL A 183 -16.58 19.58 8.82
N ARG A 184 -17.64 19.63 9.63
CA ARG A 184 -18.13 18.48 10.38
C ARG A 184 -19.39 17.94 9.72
N MET A 185 -19.47 16.62 9.63
CA MET A 185 -20.70 15.94 9.21
C MET A 185 -21.72 15.91 10.36
N MET A 186 -21.27 16.16 11.60
CA MET A 186 -22.11 16.29 12.81
C MET A 186 -22.14 17.70 13.42
N TYR A 187 -23.20 17.97 14.20
CA TYR A 187 -23.50 19.26 14.81
C TYR A 187 -22.40 19.77 15.77
N LYS A 188 -22.32 21.10 15.95
CA LYS A 188 -21.34 21.82 16.80
C LYS A 188 -21.26 21.32 18.25
N ASP A 189 -22.33 20.71 18.75
CA ASP A 189 -22.46 20.27 20.14
C ASP A 189 -22.34 18.74 20.29
N SER A 190 -21.85 18.04 19.26
CA SER A 190 -21.57 16.60 19.37
C SER A 190 -20.53 16.33 20.46
N PRO A 191 -20.67 15.30 21.31
CA PRO A 191 -19.67 14.98 22.35
C PRO A 191 -18.24 14.79 21.82
N ALA A 192 -18.08 14.52 20.52
CA ALA A 192 -16.79 14.52 19.81
C ALA A 192 -16.12 15.92 19.69
N THR A 193 -16.78 17.00 20.12
CA THR A 193 -16.27 18.38 20.07
C THR A 193 -15.51 18.79 21.34
N THR A 194 -15.56 17.97 22.39
CA THR A 194 -14.87 18.25 23.66
C THR A 194 -13.36 18.11 23.49
N GLY A 195 -12.66 19.25 23.36
CA GLY A 195 -11.18 19.31 23.38
C GLY A 195 -10.51 19.92 22.14
N VAL A 196 -11.27 20.30 21.10
CA VAL A 196 -10.71 20.98 19.92
C VAL A 196 -10.86 22.49 20.08
N SER A 197 -9.73 23.22 20.16
CA SER A 197 -9.76 24.67 20.20
C SER A 197 -10.32 25.23 18.90
N THR A 198 -11.41 26.00 18.98
CA THR A 198 -11.97 26.73 17.85
C THR A 198 -10.96 27.77 17.37
N GLN A 199 -10.25 27.49 16.27
CA GLN A 199 -9.49 28.54 15.59
C GLN A 199 -10.48 29.47 14.91
N ALA A 200 -10.50 30.73 15.35
CA ALA A 200 -11.29 31.78 14.76
C ALA A 200 -10.88 31.97 13.29
N LYS A 201 -11.85 31.96 12.38
CA LYS A 201 -11.63 32.28 10.96
C LYS A 201 -11.00 33.69 10.86
N PRO A 202 -9.93 33.88 10.06
CA PRO A 202 -9.46 35.21 9.75
C PRO A 202 -10.57 35.99 9.02
N LYS A 203 -10.79 37.23 9.48
CA LYS A 203 -11.80 38.15 8.93
C LYS A 203 -11.37 38.57 7.52
N PRO A 204 -12.30 38.68 6.56
CA PRO A 204 -11.99 39.08 5.18
C PRO A 204 -11.34 40.46 5.09
#